data_AF-A0A088EZX0-F1
#
_entry.id   AF-A0A088EZX0-F1
#
_cell.length_a   1.000
_cell.length_b   1.000
_cell.length_c   1.000
_cell.angle_alpha   90.00
_cell.angle_beta   90.00
_cell.angle_gamma   90.00
#
_symmetry.space_group_name_H-M   'P 1'
#
loop_
_entity.id
_entity.type
_entity.pdbx_description
1 polymer ?
#
loop_
_entity_poly.entity_id
_entity_poly.type
_entity_poly.pdbx_seq_one_letter_code
_entity_poly.pdbx_strand_id
1 'polypeptide(L)'
;MTSKNTVDDENPTWYPEKVDDVWEYIVELDSEGKFVPLQEPAILVIDDAIQNIEDWQLIGEVFIEDDHQQKLQQRLFVYNEHYQFGKDLDRFDYAYDPQRVLLRNHALHSGDQSLYLKYLSVQYPEHIIAGIQDLEYLTQRLICLDRAQAREWVTAKRVEVLESDISIFDQDAILKAVDQYEQVPSISTDKPTDSLIYNQMAAEDVLALRDIFWIDPRMG
;
A
#
# COMPACT_ATOMS: atom_id res chain seq x y z
N MET A 1 0.07 -13.62 -18.80
CA MET A 1 1.14 -12.60 -18.72
C MET A 1 1.65 -12.37 -20.12
N THR A 2 2.04 -11.13 -20.42
CA THR A 2 2.62 -10.74 -21.71
C THR A 2 4.00 -10.12 -21.46
N SER A 3 4.94 -10.36 -22.38
CA SER A 3 6.25 -9.72 -22.38
C SER A 3 6.39 -8.85 -23.63
N LYS A 4 7.03 -7.68 -23.49
CA LYS A 4 7.43 -6.85 -24.63
C LYS A 4 8.75 -7.32 -25.24
N ASN A 5 9.40 -8.29 -24.60
CA ASN A 5 10.68 -8.85 -25.00
C ASN A 5 10.43 -10.04 -25.93
N THR A 6 11.42 -10.33 -26.78
CA THR A 6 11.42 -11.54 -27.61
C THR A 6 11.62 -12.79 -26.76
N VAL A 7 11.15 -13.95 -27.22
CA VAL A 7 11.24 -15.23 -26.50
C VAL A 7 12.70 -15.61 -26.16
N ASP A 8 13.67 -15.13 -26.93
CA ASP A 8 15.11 -15.40 -26.75
C ASP A 8 15.80 -14.42 -25.78
N ASP A 9 15.07 -13.55 -25.07
CA ASP A 9 15.66 -12.64 -24.10
C ASP A 9 16.16 -13.40 -22.87
N GLU A 10 17.40 -13.11 -22.43
CA GLU A 10 18.02 -13.75 -21.26
C GLU A 10 17.36 -13.30 -19.93
N ASN A 11 16.66 -12.17 -19.91
CA ASN A 11 15.94 -11.67 -18.73
C ASN A 11 14.65 -10.92 -19.12
N PRO A 12 13.58 -11.63 -19.54
CA PRO A 12 12.34 -11.00 -19.97
C PRO A 12 11.62 -10.30 -18.81
N THR A 13 10.98 -9.16 -19.09
CA THR A 13 10.08 -8.51 -18.13
C THR A 13 8.63 -8.90 -18.43
N TRP A 14 7.97 -9.50 -17.44
CA TRP A 14 6.61 -10.00 -17.56
C TRP A 14 5.59 -9.05 -16.95
N TYR A 15 4.53 -8.77 -17.69
CA TYR A 15 3.39 -7.98 -17.23
C TYR A 15 2.19 -8.91 -16.98
N PRO A 16 1.65 -8.97 -15.75
CA PRO A 16 0.45 -9.71 -15.46
C PRO A 16 -0.75 -9.00 -16.08
N GLU A 17 -1.59 -9.77 -16.75
CA GLU A 17 -2.82 -9.27 -17.36
C GLU A 17 -3.95 -10.18 -16.90
N LYS A 18 -4.97 -9.58 -16.29
CA LYS A 18 -6.15 -10.31 -15.85
C LYS A 18 -7.14 -10.37 -17.01
N VAL A 19 -7.51 -11.58 -17.39
CA VAL A 19 -8.43 -11.85 -18.48
C VAL A 19 -9.57 -12.73 -17.96
N ASP A 20 -10.79 -12.52 -18.47
CA ASP A 20 -11.98 -13.25 -18.02
C ASP A 20 -11.94 -14.72 -18.49
N ASP A 21 -11.49 -14.95 -19.73
CA ASP A 21 -11.21 -16.27 -20.30
C ASP A 21 -9.86 -16.24 -21.04
N VAL A 22 -8.92 -17.06 -20.57
CA VAL A 22 -7.55 -17.12 -21.10
C VAL A 22 -7.54 -17.64 -22.54
N TRP A 23 -8.40 -18.60 -22.87
CA TRP A 23 -8.41 -19.23 -24.20
C TRP A 23 -9.05 -18.32 -25.23
N GLU A 24 -10.12 -17.62 -24.86
CA GLU A 24 -10.72 -16.59 -25.71
C GLU A 24 -9.70 -15.48 -26.00
N TYR A 25 -9.00 -15.00 -24.97
CA TYR A 25 -7.97 -13.97 -25.11
C TYR A 25 -6.83 -14.39 -26.05
N ILE A 26 -6.30 -15.62 -25.93
CA ILE A 26 -5.25 -16.14 -26.82
C ILE A 26 -5.75 -16.22 -28.27
N VAL A 27 -6.98 -16.67 -28.48
CA VAL A 27 -7.58 -16.77 -29.82
C VAL A 27 -7.75 -15.38 -30.44
N GLU A 28 -8.19 -14.38 -29.67
CA GLU A 28 -8.31 -12.99 -30.13
C GLU A 28 -6.95 -12.40 -30.55
N LEU A 29 -5.89 -12.68 -29.78
CA LEU A 29 -4.53 -12.21 -30.10
C LEU A 29 -4.03 -12.71 -31.47
N ASP A 30 -4.34 -13.95 -31.83
CA ASP A 30 -3.98 -14.55 -33.12
C ASP A 30 -4.90 -14.06 -34.26
N SER A 31 -6.18 -13.83 -33.95
CA SER A 31 -7.21 -13.46 -34.93
C SER A 31 -7.12 -12.01 -35.42
N GLU A 32 -6.67 -11.08 -34.58
CA GLU A 32 -6.71 -9.65 -34.88
C GLU A 32 -5.49 -9.14 -35.66
N GLY A 33 -4.49 -9.99 -35.95
CA GLY A 33 -3.27 -9.56 -36.66
C GLY A 33 -2.57 -8.38 -35.97
N LYS A 34 -2.76 -8.23 -34.65
CA LYS A 34 -2.25 -7.12 -33.84
C LYS A 34 -0.72 -7.09 -33.77
N PHE A 35 -0.06 -8.16 -34.20
CA PHE A 35 1.39 -8.29 -34.24
C PHE A 35 1.91 -8.26 -35.66
N VAL A 36 2.90 -7.40 -35.89
CA VAL A 36 3.71 -7.43 -37.11
C VAL A 36 4.43 -8.79 -37.12
N PRO A 37 4.61 -9.48 -38.27
CA PRO A 37 5.19 -10.85 -38.35
C PRO A 37 6.59 -11.07 -37.75
N LEU A 38 7.17 -10.08 -37.09
CA LEU A 38 8.49 -10.06 -36.50
C LEU A 38 8.47 -9.70 -34.99
N GLN A 39 7.31 -9.49 -34.36
CA GLN A 39 7.17 -9.14 -32.94
C GLN A 39 5.92 -9.77 -32.32
N GLU A 40 5.89 -11.10 -32.26
CA GLU A 40 4.92 -11.81 -31.40
C GLU A 40 5.39 -11.71 -29.94
N PRO A 41 4.55 -11.23 -29.01
CA PRO A 41 4.91 -11.16 -27.60
C PRO A 41 4.98 -12.58 -27.02
N ALA A 42 5.94 -12.80 -26.13
CA ALA A 42 5.93 -14.02 -25.34
C ALA A 42 4.73 -13.99 -24.37
N ILE A 43 3.91 -15.05 -24.40
CA ILE A 43 2.76 -15.21 -23.50
C ILE A 43 3.08 -16.31 -22.50
N LEU A 44 2.88 -16.03 -21.22
CA LEU A 44 2.97 -17.01 -20.14
C LEU A 44 1.62 -17.11 -19.44
N VAL A 45 1.00 -18.29 -19.47
CA VAL A 45 -0.24 -18.59 -18.73
C VAL A 45 0.14 -19.05 -17.33
N ILE A 46 -0.27 -18.31 -16.30
CA ILE A 46 0.18 -18.52 -14.91
C ILE A 46 -0.19 -19.92 -14.40
N ASP A 47 -1.44 -20.36 -14.62
CA ASP A 47 -1.89 -21.67 -14.15
C ASP A 47 -1.14 -22.83 -14.82
N ASP A 48 -0.83 -22.70 -16.11
CA ASP A 48 -0.05 -23.69 -16.85
C ASP A 48 1.41 -23.73 -16.38
N ALA A 49 2.01 -22.55 -16.17
CA ALA A 49 3.37 -22.41 -15.67
C ALA A 49 3.55 -23.06 -14.30
N ILE A 50 2.62 -22.84 -13.37
CA ILE A 50 2.66 -23.43 -12.02
C ILE A 50 2.56 -24.96 -12.07
N GLN A 51 1.84 -25.52 -13.04
CA GLN A 51 1.58 -26.95 -13.11
C GLN A 51 2.60 -27.73 -13.94
N ASN A 52 3.17 -27.09 -14.96
CA ASN A 52 3.88 -27.79 -16.04
C ASN A 52 5.30 -27.28 -16.30
N ILE A 53 5.74 -26.19 -15.67
CA ILE A 53 7.08 -25.61 -15.85
C ILE A 53 7.88 -25.78 -14.56
N GLU A 54 9.14 -26.23 -14.67
CA GLU A 54 10.03 -26.30 -13.51
C GLU A 54 10.54 -24.90 -13.13
N ASP A 55 10.70 -24.60 -11.83
CA ASP A 55 11.08 -23.27 -11.32
C ASP A 55 12.30 -22.64 -12.02
N TRP A 56 13.30 -23.44 -12.41
CA TRP A 56 14.51 -22.95 -13.07
C TRP A 56 14.30 -22.53 -14.53
N GLN A 57 13.16 -22.90 -15.13
CA GLN A 57 12.77 -22.51 -16.49
C GLN A 57 11.99 -21.18 -16.51
N LEU A 58 11.48 -20.74 -15.36
CA LEU A 58 10.83 -19.45 -15.20
C LEU A 58 11.89 -18.37 -14.98
N ILE A 59 12.40 -17.83 -16.08
CA ILE A 59 13.37 -16.73 -16.09
C ILE A 59 12.67 -15.37 -16.30
N GLY A 60 13.24 -14.32 -15.72
CA GLY A 60 12.74 -12.95 -15.88
C GLY A 60 12.25 -12.29 -14.59
N GLU A 61 11.91 -11.02 -14.71
CA GLU A 61 11.32 -10.21 -13.64
C GLU A 61 9.82 -10.02 -13.90
N VAL A 62 9.00 -10.08 -12.86
CA VAL A 62 7.55 -9.82 -12.97
C VAL A 62 7.26 -8.41 -12.46
N PHE A 63 6.72 -7.57 -13.34
CA PHE A 63 6.23 -6.25 -12.95
C PHE A 63 4.80 -6.38 -12.41
N ILE A 64 4.62 -6.34 -11.09
CA ILE A 64 3.29 -6.31 -10.49
C ILE A 64 2.90 -4.83 -10.31
N GLU A 65 1.87 -4.39 -11.03
CA GLU A 65 1.25 -3.09 -10.76
C GLU A 65 0.55 -3.19 -9.39
N ASP A 66 0.97 -2.39 -8.41
CA ASP A 66 0.30 -2.34 -7.11
C ASP A 66 -1.08 -1.70 -7.33
N ASP A 67 -2.14 -2.52 -7.32
CA ASP A 67 -3.52 -2.04 -7.43
C ASP A 67 -3.93 -1.38 -6.12
N HIS A 68 -3.47 -0.14 -5.94
CA HIS A 68 -3.76 0.70 -4.79
C HIS A 68 -5.26 0.89 -4.57
N GLN A 69 -6.08 0.79 -5.63
CA GLN A 69 -7.53 0.93 -5.54
C GLN A 69 -8.17 -0.32 -4.95
N GLN A 70 -7.83 -1.51 -5.47
CA GLN A 70 -8.30 -2.77 -4.91
C GLN A 70 -7.86 -2.93 -3.45
N LYS A 71 -6.60 -2.61 -3.15
CA LYS A 71 -6.05 -2.63 -1.79
C LYS A 71 -6.80 -1.68 -0.85
N LEU A 72 -7.10 -0.46 -1.30
CA LEU A 72 -7.93 0.48 -0.54
C LEU A 72 -9.33 -0.08 -0.27
N GLN A 73 -10.00 -0.65 -1.26
CA GLN A 73 -11.36 -1.22 -1.08
C GLN A 73 -11.36 -2.36 -0.06
N GLN A 74 -10.38 -3.26 -0.13
CA GLN A 74 -10.23 -4.35 0.84
C GLN A 74 -10.00 -3.81 2.26
N ARG A 75 -9.16 -2.79 2.41
CA ARG A 75 -8.90 -2.17 3.73
C ARG A 75 -10.11 -1.44 4.28
N LEU A 76 -10.83 -0.68 3.45
CA LEU A 76 -12.06 -0.01 3.86
C LEU A 76 -13.07 -1.05 4.36
N PHE A 77 -13.19 -2.19 3.69
CA PHE A 77 -14.05 -3.28 4.16
C PHE A 77 -13.61 -3.81 5.54
N VAL A 78 -12.34 -4.22 5.68
CA VAL A 78 -11.81 -4.79 6.93
C VAL A 78 -11.93 -3.80 8.11
N TYR A 79 -11.52 -2.55 7.90
CA TYR A 79 -11.56 -1.54 8.95
C TYR A 79 -12.99 -1.12 9.26
N ASN A 80 -13.91 -1.12 8.29
CA ASN A 80 -15.32 -0.87 8.56
C ASN A 80 -15.96 -2.01 9.38
N GLU A 81 -15.61 -3.28 9.13
CA GLU A 81 -16.09 -4.38 9.97
C GLU A 81 -15.60 -4.23 11.42
N HIS A 82 -14.35 -3.76 11.61
CA HIS A 82 -13.77 -3.56 12.93
C HIS A 82 -14.33 -2.32 13.66
N TYR A 83 -14.34 -1.15 13.00
CA TYR A 83 -14.69 0.14 13.62
C TYR A 83 -16.14 0.58 13.43
N GLN A 84 -16.83 0.01 12.43
CA GLN A 84 -18.20 0.33 12.06
C GLN A 84 -18.43 1.80 11.67
N PHE A 85 -17.43 2.47 11.09
CA PHE A 85 -17.54 3.88 10.66
C PHE A 85 -18.58 4.13 9.56
N GLY A 86 -19.03 3.10 8.84
CA GLY A 86 -20.15 3.20 7.91
C GLY A 86 -21.54 3.32 8.57
N LYS A 87 -21.63 3.11 9.90
CA LYS A 87 -22.90 3.18 10.64
C LYS A 87 -23.10 4.50 11.39
N ASP A 88 -22.02 5.13 11.83
CA ASP A 88 -22.07 6.37 12.61
C ASP A 88 -20.79 7.20 12.37
N LEU A 89 -20.89 8.16 11.44
CA LEU A 89 -19.78 9.03 11.03
C LEU A 89 -19.41 10.05 12.12
N ASP A 90 -20.36 10.43 12.97
CA ASP A 90 -20.14 11.44 14.03
C ASP A 90 -19.34 10.88 15.23
N ARG A 91 -19.08 9.57 15.24
CA ARG A 91 -18.36 8.88 16.30
C ARG A 91 -16.87 9.21 16.34
N PHE A 92 -16.29 9.59 15.21
CA PHE A 92 -14.85 9.80 15.08
C PHE A 92 -14.50 11.28 14.94
N ASP A 93 -13.56 11.74 15.76
CA ASP A 93 -12.93 13.03 15.52
C ASP A 93 -11.96 12.94 14.33
N TYR A 94 -11.61 14.12 13.78
CA TYR A 94 -10.68 14.22 12.66
C TYR A 94 -9.35 13.50 12.91
N ALA A 95 -8.80 13.52 14.12
CA ALA A 95 -7.49 12.94 14.40
C ALA A 95 -7.53 11.40 14.33
N TYR A 96 -8.62 10.79 14.82
CA TYR A 96 -8.75 9.35 15.03
C TYR A 96 -9.77 8.64 14.12
N ASP A 97 -10.17 9.27 13.02
CA ASP A 97 -11.00 8.63 12.00
C ASP A 97 -10.21 7.62 11.14
N PRO A 98 -10.47 6.30 11.24
CA PRO A 98 -9.78 5.28 10.47
C PRO A 98 -10.01 5.41 8.96
N GLN A 99 -11.21 5.83 8.53
CA GLN A 99 -11.52 5.96 7.11
C GLN A 99 -10.69 7.08 6.49
N ARG A 100 -10.59 8.23 7.17
CA ARG A 100 -9.71 9.33 6.76
C ARG A 100 -8.25 8.88 6.63
N VAL A 101 -7.72 8.14 7.60
CA VAL A 101 -6.32 7.67 7.58
C VAL A 101 -6.07 6.75 6.38
N LEU A 102 -6.97 5.80 6.12
CA LEU A 102 -6.87 4.91 4.95
C LEU A 102 -6.87 5.68 3.63
N LEU A 103 -7.75 6.67 3.49
CA LEU A 103 -7.83 7.50 2.29
C LEU A 103 -6.60 8.39 2.12
N ARG A 104 -6.05 8.94 3.21
CA ARG A 104 -4.79 9.70 3.19
C ARG A 104 -3.64 8.82 2.70
N ASN A 105 -3.51 7.60 3.22
CA ASN A 105 -2.43 6.71 2.83
C ASN A 105 -2.54 6.27 1.37
N HIS A 106 -3.76 5.98 0.91
CA HIS A 106 -3.99 5.75 -0.51
C HIS A 106 -3.51 6.93 -1.35
N ALA A 107 -3.90 8.16 -0.99
CA ALA A 107 -3.47 9.36 -1.71
C ALA A 107 -1.94 9.56 -1.72
N LEU A 108 -1.25 9.19 -0.63
CA LEU A 108 0.21 9.29 -0.54
C LEU A 108 0.93 8.25 -1.39
N HIS A 109 0.40 7.02 -1.48
CA HIS A 109 1.01 5.95 -2.26
C HIS A 109 0.66 6.03 -3.75
N SER A 110 -0.59 6.33 -4.10
CA SER A 110 -1.05 6.39 -5.49
C SER A 110 -0.82 7.75 -6.16
N GLY A 111 -0.67 8.82 -5.37
CA GLY A 111 -0.71 10.19 -5.84
C GLY A 111 -2.10 10.71 -6.20
N ASP A 112 -3.15 9.88 -6.17
CA ASP A 112 -4.54 10.31 -6.40
C ASP A 112 -5.16 10.85 -5.11
N GLN A 113 -5.20 12.17 -5.01
CA GLN A 113 -5.72 12.89 -3.86
C GLN A 113 -7.25 13.03 -3.88
N SER A 114 -7.92 12.64 -4.97
CA SER A 114 -9.32 12.97 -5.23
C SER A 114 -10.27 12.41 -4.17
N LEU A 115 -10.10 11.15 -3.79
CA LEU A 115 -10.94 10.49 -2.80
C LEU A 115 -10.77 11.11 -1.41
N TYR A 116 -9.52 11.38 -1.01
CA TYR A 116 -9.21 11.99 0.29
C TYR A 116 -9.76 13.41 0.40
N LEU A 117 -9.53 14.26 -0.60
CA LEU A 117 -10.01 15.65 -0.58
C LEU A 117 -11.53 15.74 -0.66
N LYS A 118 -12.18 14.86 -1.44
CA LYS A 118 -13.64 14.74 -1.46
C LYS A 118 -14.18 14.30 -0.10
N TYR A 119 -13.51 13.38 0.57
CA TYR A 119 -13.92 12.94 1.90
C TYR A 119 -13.83 14.08 2.92
N LEU A 120 -12.69 14.79 2.96
CA LEU A 120 -12.50 15.94 3.84
C LEU A 120 -13.53 17.04 3.60
N SER A 121 -13.85 17.36 2.34
CA SER A 121 -14.80 18.44 2.03
C SER A 121 -16.23 18.15 2.49
N VAL A 122 -16.58 16.88 2.70
CA VAL A 122 -17.89 16.45 3.16
C VAL A 122 -17.92 16.24 4.67
N GLN A 123 -16.92 15.53 5.23
CA GLN A 123 -16.95 15.10 6.64
C GLN A 123 -16.24 16.06 7.59
N TYR A 124 -15.18 16.73 7.13
CA TYR A 124 -14.35 17.62 7.96
C TYR A 124 -13.99 18.91 7.21
N PRO A 125 -14.99 19.69 6.74
CA PRO A 125 -14.75 20.87 5.89
C PRO A 125 -13.86 21.92 6.57
N GLU A 126 -13.91 22.03 7.90
CA GLU A 126 -13.06 22.92 8.70
C GLU A 126 -11.58 22.50 8.69
N HIS A 127 -11.29 21.23 8.42
CA HIS A 127 -9.93 20.69 8.37
C HIS A 127 -9.35 20.57 6.96
N ILE A 128 -10.09 20.94 5.90
CA ILE A 128 -9.65 20.71 4.52
C ILE A 128 -8.30 21.39 4.20
N ILE A 129 -8.09 22.62 4.66
CA ILE A 129 -6.84 23.37 4.43
C ILE A 129 -5.67 22.69 5.15
N ALA A 130 -5.88 22.29 6.41
CA ALA A 130 -4.87 21.57 7.18
C ALA A 130 -4.55 20.20 6.56
N GLY A 131 -5.57 19.50 6.07
CA GLY A 131 -5.42 18.21 5.39
C GLY A 131 -4.67 18.30 4.07
N ILE A 132 -4.91 19.35 3.27
CA ILE A 132 -4.14 19.64 2.05
C ILE A 132 -2.67 19.91 2.39
N GLN A 133 -2.41 20.78 3.37
CA GLN A 133 -1.04 21.12 3.78
C GLN A 133 -0.27 19.90 4.31
N ASP A 134 -0.92 19.05 5.10
CA ASP A 134 -0.35 17.78 5.59
C ASP A 134 0.00 16.84 4.43
N LEU A 135 -0.92 16.68 3.48
CA LEU A 135 -0.73 15.82 2.32
C LEU A 135 0.39 16.33 1.39
N GLU A 136 0.42 17.63 1.11
CA GLU A 136 1.49 18.27 0.31
C GLU A 136 2.86 18.11 0.97
N TYR A 137 2.93 18.31 2.30
CA TYR A 137 4.15 18.11 3.05
C TYR A 137 4.65 16.66 2.94
N LEU A 138 3.77 15.69 3.20
CA LEU A 138 4.13 14.28 3.18
C LEU A 138 4.46 13.80 1.76
N THR A 139 3.72 14.21 0.74
CA THR A 139 4.03 13.87 -0.66
C THR A 139 5.46 14.25 -1.05
N GLN A 140 6.00 15.34 -0.50
CA GLN A 140 7.35 15.81 -0.81
C GLN A 140 8.45 15.18 0.07
N ARG A 141 8.10 14.61 1.21
CA ARG A 141 9.06 14.31 2.29
C ARG A 141 8.96 12.92 2.87
N LEU A 142 7.93 12.14 2.53
CA LEU A 142 7.80 10.76 2.92
C LEU A 142 9.06 10.00 2.47
N ILE A 143 9.69 9.30 3.40
CA ILE A 143 10.92 8.56 3.14
C ILE A 143 10.54 7.10 2.94
N CYS A 144 11.00 6.48 1.86
CA CYS A 144 10.90 5.03 1.66
C CYS A 144 12.30 4.43 1.86
N LEU A 145 12.44 3.54 2.84
CA LEU A 145 13.68 2.89 3.21
C LEU A 145 13.54 1.37 3.12
N ASP A 146 14.62 0.70 2.70
CA ASP A 146 14.76 -0.74 2.93
C ASP A 146 15.11 -1.03 4.40
N ARG A 147 15.15 -2.33 4.79
CA ARG A 147 15.50 -2.74 6.16
C ARG A 147 16.86 -2.24 6.66
N ALA A 148 17.88 -2.21 5.82
CA ALA A 148 19.22 -1.76 6.22
C ALA A 148 19.23 -0.24 6.47
N GLN A 149 18.67 0.52 5.53
CA GLN A 149 18.53 1.96 5.63
C GLN A 149 17.63 2.38 6.81
N ALA A 150 16.53 1.66 7.04
CA ALA A 150 15.64 1.90 8.18
C ALA A 150 16.36 1.68 9.51
N ARG A 151 17.16 0.61 9.62
CA ARG A 151 17.97 0.35 10.83
C ARG A 151 18.99 1.45 11.08
N GLU A 152 19.67 1.93 10.02
CA GLU A 152 20.58 3.08 10.12
C GLU A 152 19.85 4.35 10.57
N TRP A 153 18.67 4.62 9.99
CA TRP A 153 17.86 5.77 10.34
C TRP A 153 17.41 5.75 11.81
N VAL A 154 16.86 4.63 12.27
CA VAL A 154 16.43 4.40 13.67
C VAL A 154 17.60 4.61 14.63
N THR A 155 18.76 4.03 14.32
CA THR A 155 19.97 4.14 15.14
C THR A 155 20.48 5.58 15.20
N ALA A 156 20.59 6.24 14.04
CA ALA A 156 21.10 7.61 13.94
C ALA A 156 20.20 8.63 14.67
N LYS A 157 18.89 8.40 14.64
CA LYS A 157 17.88 9.23 15.30
C LYS A 157 17.60 8.84 16.75
N ARG A 158 18.14 7.70 17.22
CA ARG A 158 17.89 7.12 18.55
C ARG A 158 16.39 6.89 18.80
N VAL A 159 15.71 6.33 17.81
CA VAL A 159 14.28 6.05 17.89
C VAL A 159 14.09 4.72 18.61
N GLU A 160 13.37 4.73 19.73
CA GLU A 160 13.07 3.52 20.49
C GLU A 160 11.69 2.94 20.13
N VAL A 161 10.73 3.81 19.79
CA VAL A 161 9.34 3.43 19.51
C VAL A 161 8.89 4.07 18.19
N LEU A 162 8.20 3.27 17.38
CA LEU A 162 7.55 3.70 16.15
C LEU A 162 6.04 3.59 16.32
N GLU A 163 5.33 4.64 15.93
CA GLU A 163 3.87 4.64 15.77
C GLU A 163 3.53 4.42 14.29
N SER A 164 2.63 3.49 14.03
CA SER A 164 2.12 3.15 12.70
C SER A 164 0.73 3.76 12.53
N ASP A 165 0.50 4.53 11.48
CA ASP A 165 -0.77 5.21 11.27
C ASP A 165 -1.95 4.26 10.99
N ILE A 166 -1.70 3.17 10.28
CA ILE A 166 -2.57 2.00 10.14
C ILE A 166 -1.92 0.79 10.83
N SER A 167 -2.48 -0.42 10.65
CA SER A 167 -2.02 -1.62 11.34
C SER A 167 -0.51 -1.78 11.23
N ILE A 168 0.15 -2.07 12.34
CA ILE A 168 1.61 -2.19 12.36
C ILE A 168 2.13 -3.41 11.58
N PHE A 169 1.24 -4.26 11.08
CA PHE A 169 1.56 -5.36 10.20
C PHE A 169 1.39 -5.04 8.71
N ASP A 170 0.80 -3.88 8.37
CA ASP A 170 0.70 -3.42 6.99
C ASP A 170 2.05 -2.87 6.49
N GLN A 171 2.59 -3.40 5.39
CA GLN A 171 3.91 -3.04 4.85
C GLN A 171 3.99 -1.58 4.35
N ASP A 172 2.87 -1.01 3.93
CA ASP A 172 2.75 0.36 3.43
C ASP A 172 2.19 1.32 4.49
N ALA A 173 2.14 0.89 5.76
CA ALA A 173 1.82 1.80 6.86
C ALA A 173 2.92 2.85 7.01
N ILE A 174 2.53 4.09 7.26
CA ILE A 174 3.46 5.19 7.45
C ILE A 174 3.81 5.25 8.93
N LEU A 175 5.11 5.14 9.19
CA LEU A 175 5.69 5.10 10.51
C LEU A 175 6.16 6.49 10.93
N LYS A 176 5.96 6.81 12.20
CA LYS A 176 6.43 8.04 12.83
C LYS A 176 7.22 7.68 14.08
N ALA A 177 8.36 8.35 14.29
CA ALA A 177 9.10 8.24 15.54
C ALA A 177 8.38 9.01 16.66
N VAL A 178 8.25 8.38 17.82
CA VAL A 178 7.64 8.98 19.02
C VAL A 178 8.59 8.89 20.21
N ASP A 179 8.68 9.97 20.99
CA ASP A 179 9.65 10.10 22.08
C ASP A 179 9.32 9.22 23.30
N GLN A 180 8.07 8.77 23.46
CA GLN A 180 7.62 7.89 24.54
C GLN A 180 6.50 6.96 24.04
N TYR A 181 6.26 5.86 24.76
CA TYR A 181 4.97 5.17 24.71
C TYR A 181 3.90 6.14 25.21
N GLU A 182 3.39 7.00 24.33
CA GLU A 182 2.14 7.69 24.63
C GLU A 182 1.08 6.60 24.67
N GLN A 183 0.64 6.23 25.87
CA GLN A 183 -0.66 5.59 25.98
C GLN A 183 -1.64 6.58 25.37
N VAL A 184 -2.10 6.25 24.14
CA VAL A 184 -3.11 6.98 23.39
C VAL A 184 -4.14 7.48 24.40
N PRO A 185 -4.38 8.80 24.51
CA PRO A 185 -5.33 9.33 25.48
C PRO A 185 -6.64 8.57 25.30
N SER A 186 -7.08 7.92 26.36
CA SER A 186 -8.29 7.11 26.40
C SER A 186 -9.50 8.00 26.11
N ILE A 187 -9.82 8.16 24.83
CA ILE A 187 -11.09 8.70 24.36
C ILE A 187 -12.12 7.62 24.63
N SER A 188 -12.79 7.77 25.77
CA SER A 188 -13.84 6.91 26.34
C SER A 188 -13.45 5.43 26.51
N THR A 189 -14.00 4.85 27.57
CA THR A 189 -13.61 3.58 28.20
C THR A 189 -13.93 2.32 27.39
N ASP A 190 -14.02 2.38 26.07
CA ASP A 190 -14.40 1.27 25.18
C ASP A 190 -13.51 1.20 23.91
N LYS A 191 -12.19 1.31 24.04
CA LYS A 191 -11.28 0.89 22.95
C LYS A 191 -10.70 -0.49 23.26
N PRO A 192 -10.88 -1.48 22.38
CA PRO A 192 -10.26 -2.78 22.54
C PRO A 192 -8.73 -2.62 22.41
N THR A 193 -8.00 -3.50 23.06
CA THR A 193 -6.56 -3.74 22.86
C THR A 193 -6.15 -4.05 21.41
N ASP A 194 -7.09 -3.99 20.46
CA ASP A 194 -7.01 -4.42 19.06
C ASP A 194 -7.15 -3.25 18.05
N SER A 195 -6.83 -2.00 18.45
CA SER A 195 -6.82 -0.88 17.49
C SER A 195 -5.96 -1.22 16.27
N LEU A 196 -6.44 -0.91 15.08
CA LEU A 196 -5.74 -1.03 13.80
C LEU A 196 -5.15 0.29 13.28
N ILE A 197 -5.24 1.38 14.06
CA ILE A 197 -4.62 2.67 13.72
C ILE A 197 -3.81 3.18 14.90
N TYR A 198 -2.76 3.94 14.61
CA TYR A 198 -1.86 4.58 15.57
C TYR A 198 -1.29 3.60 16.61
N ASN A 199 -0.90 2.41 16.14
CA ASN A 199 -0.30 1.38 16.98
C ASN A 199 1.17 1.67 17.20
N GLN A 200 1.62 1.52 18.44
CA GLN A 200 3.02 1.71 18.80
C GLN A 200 3.73 0.37 19.07
N MET A 201 4.96 0.24 18.58
CA MET A 201 5.81 -0.92 18.81
C MET A 201 7.27 -0.49 18.90
N ALA A 202 8.09 -1.29 19.61
CA ALA A 202 9.52 -1.06 19.67
C ALA A 202 10.13 -1.10 18.26
N ALA A 203 11.03 -0.16 17.96
CA ALA A 203 11.60 -0.01 16.64
C ALA A 203 12.30 -1.29 16.14
N GLU A 204 13.00 -2.02 17.03
CA GLU A 204 13.65 -3.29 16.69
C GLU A 204 12.66 -4.39 16.29
N ASP A 205 11.49 -4.44 16.92
CA ASP A 205 10.44 -5.41 16.58
C ASP A 205 9.85 -5.07 15.20
N VAL A 206 9.57 -3.79 14.92
CA VAL A 206 9.08 -3.35 13.60
C VAL A 206 10.11 -3.64 12.50
N LEU A 207 11.40 -3.41 12.76
CA LEU A 207 12.50 -3.73 11.84
C LEU A 207 12.59 -5.22 11.48
N ALA A 208 12.13 -6.10 12.38
CA ALA A 208 12.09 -7.54 12.15
C ALA A 208 10.84 -7.99 11.36
N LEU A 209 9.76 -7.21 11.37
CA LEU A 209 8.47 -7.56 10.74
C LEU A 209 8.36 -7.16 9.27
N ARG A 210 9.19 -6.21 8.80
CA ARG A 210 9.02 -5.55 7.50
C ARG A 210 10.30 -5.52 6.68
N ASP A 211 10.15 -5.42 5.37
CA ASP A 211 11.25 -5.23 4.41
C ASP A 211 11.32 -3.79 3.90
N ILE A 212 10.18 -3.10 3.86
CA ILE A 212 10.05 -1.72 3.38
C ILE A 212 9.43 -0.85 4.48
N PHE A 213 9.92 0.38 4.60
CA PHE A 213 9.55 1.32 5.65
C PHE A 213 9.22 2.67 5.05
N TRP A 214 7.96 3.06 5.16
CA TRP A 214 7.52 4.42 4.85
C TRP A 214 7.56 5.25 6.12
N ILE A 215 8.35 6.32 6.13
CA ILE A 215 8.63 7.10 7.34
C ILE A 215 8.20 8.55 7.13
N ASP A 216 7.30 9.02 8.00
CA ASP A 216 7.08 10.45 8.19
C ASP A 216 8.31 11.04 8.90
N PRO A 217 9.07 11.95 8.27
CA PRO A 217 10.28 12.49 8.86
C PRO A 217 10.04 13.50 9.98
N ARG A 218 8.78 13.88 10.27
CA ARG A 218 8.45 14.73 11.41
C ARG A 218 8.69 13.93 12.69
N MET A 219 9.52 14.48 13.56
CA MET A 219 9.66 13.96 14.92
C MET A 219 8.36 14.25 15.68
N GLY A 220 7.81 13.22 16.34
CA GLY A 220 6.66 13.35 17.24
C GLY A 220 7.00 14.05 18.52
#